data_AF-B7GC28-F1
#
_entry.id   AF-B7GC28-F1
#
_cell.length_a   1.000
_cell.length_b   1.000
_cell.length_c   1.000
_cell.angle_alpha   90.00
_cell.angle_beta   90.00
_cell.angle_gamma   90.00
#
_symmetry.space_group_name_H-M   'P 1'
#
loop_
_entity.id
_entity.type
_entity.pdbx_description
1 polymer ?
#
loop_
_entity_poly.entity_id
_entity_poly.type
_entity_poly.pdbx_seq_one_letter_code
_entity_poly.pdbx_strand_id
1 'polypeptide(L)'
;MECTTSGIDDTLLRSRNSTLDLWLDCNALEGVNFADALPFLLALRQNTHVTDVNLAIVRSPHAAETILAVSQIPNLQSLKVSSIFDCSGDFGLSLPTLTQALGQARRLEALSLDWIGILGDADNNTLREQHTALERTLESHPRLCEIVLTNFYFPSQTSPNDWIQADRFVRVILALPNLTTLRMDAVTRFYGRPLLTSTTIKLLFSHDCLQTILLKNICVWSTRCDPQVSKALRRNERLLELSLTSCYLASHGSVLAGLDENRSVRDLDVSDSSLLLEALSLGRALGMNRGLQKLTLCRSRLDVNPATHHDYALALLQALANHPTVKQFRMSILYDCTLLAERPSFQSVEEVLQTALRVLESNHVLQELCLDGMCQDEPFWALSEAIRLRLGLNKAGFWGLSQTTSKASEWADALGAVRYDVGCLYHVLRDNPLLVATTAVSVK
;
A
#
# COMPACT_ATOMS: atom_id res chain seq x y z
N MET A 1 -32.39 9.60 44.67
CA MET A 1 -31.01 9.24 44.30
C MET A 1 -30.65 10.18 43.16
N GLU A 2 -29.96 11.26 43.52
CA GLU A 2 -29.59 12.35 42.60
C GLU A 2 -28.41 11.87 41.75
N CYS A 3 -28.57 11.84 40.42
CA CYS A 3 -27.45 11.66 39.51
C CYS A 3 -26.73 13.00 39.40
N THR A 4 -25.55 13.07 39.99
CA THR A 4 -24.61 14.17 39.93
C THR A 4 -24.15 14.42 38.49
N THR A 5 -24.44 15.62 38.00
CA THR A 5 -23.82 16.28 36.85
C THR A 5 -22.34 16.54 37.14
N SER A 6 -21.46 15.62 36.75
CA SER A 6 -20.01 15.88 36.77
C SER A 6 -19.32 15.09 35.67
N GLY A 7 -18.80 15.77 34.64
CA GLY A 7 -17.79 15.16 33.77
C GLY A 7 -17.86 15.43 32.26
N ILE A 8 -18.39 16.55 31.78
CA ILE A 8 -17.83 17.15 30.56
C ILE A 8 -17.25 18.48 31.00
N ASP A 9 -16.02 18.39 31.47
CA ASP A 9 -15.28 19.51 32.00
C ASP A 9 -14.94 20.46 30.84
N ASP A 10 -15.28 21.74 30.97
CA ASP A 10 -15.00 22.84 30.00
C ASP A 10 -13.49 22.97 29.68
N THR A 11 -12.66 22.21 30.39
CA THR A 11 -11.21 22.05 30.22
C THR A 11 -10.82 21.12 29.07
N LEU A 12 -11.66 20.17 28.61
CA LEU A 12 -11.37 19.30 27.45
C LEU A 12 -11.32 20.08 26.12
N LEU A 13 -12.11 21.16 26.00
CA LEU A 13 -12.08 22.06 24.83
C LEU A 13 -11.03 23.18 24.93
N ARG A 14 -10.34 23.31 26.08
CA ARG A 14 -9.15 24.14 26.27
C ARG A 14 -7.85 23.33 26.15
N SER A 15 -7.90 22.26 25.38
CA SER A 15 -6.72 21.55 24.90
C SER A 15 -5.76 22.53 24.23
N ARG A 16 -4.51 22.59 24.71
CA ARG A 16 -3.39 23.26 24.03
C ARG A 16 -2.94 22.50 22.76
N ASN A 17 -3.56 21.36 22.47
CA ASN A 17 -3.23 20.54 21.31
C ASN A 17 -4.27 20.81 20.20
N SER A 18 -3.77 21.01 18.99
CA SER A 18 -4.57 21.27 17.78
C SER A 18 -5.36 20.06 17.28
N THR A 19 -5.20 18.91 17.95
CA THR A 19 -5.85 17.63 17.64
C THR A 19 -6.94 17.29 18.64
N LEU A 20 -8.08 16.81 18.14
CA LEU A 20 -9.23 16.36 18.91
C LEU A 20 -9.60 14.92 18.52
N ASP A 21 -9.61 14.02 19.50
CA ASP A 21 -10.06 12.63 19.35
C ASP A 21 -11.47 12.48 19.94
N LEU A 22 -12.44 12.04 19.13
CA LEU A 22 -13.82 11.82 19.53
C LEU A 22 -14.24 10.38 19.30
N TRP A 23 -14.83 9.77 20.32
CA TRP A 23 -15.33 8.40 20.30
C TRP A 23 -16.84 8.38 20.55
N LEU A 24 -17.60 7.79 19.64
CA LEU A 24 -19.04 7.60 19.72
C LEU A 24 -19.36 6.10 19.64
N ASP A 25 -19.79 5.50 20.75
CA ASP A 25 -20.16 4.08 20.82
C ASP A 25 -21.58 3.89 21.37
N CYS A 26 -22.47 3.35 20.54
CA CYS A 26 -23.85 3.07 20.94
C CYS A 26 -24.00 2.01 22.05
N ASN A 27 -23.03 1.11 22.22
CA ASN A 27 -23.09 0.11 23.29
C ASN A 27 -22.64 0.67 24.65
N ALA A 28 -21.88 1.77 24.66
CA ALA A 28 -21.50 2.50 25.87
C ALA A 28 -22.42 3.70 26.18
N LEU A 29 -23.22 4.12 25.21
CA LEU A 29 -24.17 5.24 25.29
C LEU A 29 -25.62 4.80 25.58
N GLU A 30 -25.84 3.56 26.03
CA GLU A 30 -27.11 3.15 26.68
C GLU A 30 -27.29 3.95 27.99
N GLY A 31 -27.69 5.22 27.87
CA GLY A 31 -27.90 6.13 29.00
C GLY A 31 -27.61 7.61 28.71
N VAL A 32 -26.92 7.96 27.62
CA VAL A 32 -26.70 9.37 27.23
C VAL A 32 -27.77 9.79 26.24
N ASN A 33 -28.67 10.66 26.67
CA ASN A 33 -29.71 11.22 25.82
C ASN A 33 -29.08 12.22 24.84
N PHE A 34 -29.12 11.95 23.54
CA PHE A 34 -28.49 12.81 22.51
C PHE A 34 -29.11 14.22 22.41
N ALA A 35 -30.20 14.49 23.12
CA ALA A 35 -30.66 15.87 23.39
C ALA A 35 -29.55 16.73 24.05
N ASP A 36 -28.63 16.11 24.80
CA ASP A 36 -27.47 16.74 25.43
C ASP A 36 -26.24 16.84 24.50
N ALA A 37 -26.29 16.27 23.29
CA ALA A 37 -25.20 16.38 22.31
C ALA A 37 -25.23 17.70 21.55
N LEU A 38 -26.40 18.37 21.45
CA LEU A 38 -26.52 19.63 20.69
C LEU A 38 -25.61 20.75 21.23
N PRO A 39 -25.52 21.00 22.55
CA PRO A 39 -24.55 21.95 23.11
C PRO A 39 -23.10 21.61 22.73
N PHE A 40 -22.75 20.32 22.76
CA PHE A 40 -21.43 19.85 22.39
C PHE A 40 -21.14 20.05 20.88
N LEU A 41 -22.07 19.67 20.01
CA LEU A 41 -21.96 19.88 18.56
C LEU A 41 -21.88 21.38 18.21
N LEU A 42 -22.59 22.25 18.95
CA LEU A 42 -22.48 23.70 18.81
C LEU A 42 -21.12 24.23 19.29
N ALA A 43 -20.60 23.73 20.40
CA ALA A 43 -19.28 24.10 20.90
C ALA A 43 -18.16 23.70 19.93
N LEU A 44 -18.27 22.52 19.28
CA LEU A 44 -17.34 22.11 18.23
C LEU A 44 -17.34 23.11 17.06
N ARG A 45 -18.51 23.52 16.56
CA ARG A 45 -18.62 24.49 15.45
C ARG A 45 -17.96 25.84 15.74
N GLN A 46 -17.92 26.23 17.01
CA GLN A 46 -17.33 27.50 17.44
C GLN A 46 -15.83 27.37 17.77
N ASN A 47 -15.29 26.15 17.79
CA ASN A 47 -13.90 25.91 18.14
C ASN A 47 -12.97 26.33 16.99
N THR A 48 -12.18 27.37 17.23
CA THR A 48 -11.21 27.90 16.26
C THR A 48 -9.79 27.37 16.47
N HIS A 49 -9.55 26.54 17.48
CA HIS A 49 -8.21 26.04 17.79
C HIS A 49 -7.94 24.66 17.21
N VAL A 50 -8.99 23.87 16.98
CA VAL A 50 -8.90 22.52 16.43
C VAL A 50 -8.60 22.58 14.93
N THR A 51 -7.53 21.91 14.51
CA THR A 51 -7.13 21.71 13.11
C THR A 51 -7.26 20.26 12.68
N ASP A 52 -7.15 19.32 13.60
CA ASP A 52 -7.16 17.89 13.31
C ASP A 52 -8.23 17.19 14.13
N VAL A 53 -9.08 16.40 13.49
CA VAL A 53 -10.13 15.64 14.18
C VAL A 53 -10.09 14.17 13.76
N ASN A 54 -10.04 13.28 14.76
CA ASN A 54 -10.27 11.86 14.58
C ASN A 54 -11.63 11.49 15.17
N LEU A 55 -12.56 11.09 14.30
CA LEU A 55 -13.88 10.58 14.66
C LEU A 55 -13.87 9.06 14.60
N ALA A 56 -14.13 8.39 15.73
CA ALA A 56 -14.47 6.98 15.78
C ALA A 56 -15.98 6.84 16.06
N ILE A 57 -16.71 6.24 15.11
CA ILE A 57 -18.16 6.08 15.15
C ILE A 57 -18.47 4.57 15.14
N VAL A 58 -19.15 4.08 16.16
CA VAL A 58 -19.52 2.67 16.27
C VAL A 58 -21.05 2.58 16.30
N ARG A 59 -21.63 2.12 15.18
CA ARG A 59 -23.07 1.83 15.02
C ARG A 59 -24.00 2.97 15.50
N SER A 60 -23.66 4.22 15.16
CA SER A 60 -24.40 5.39 15.63
C SER A 60 -25.42 5.90 14.60
N PRO A 61 -26.70 6.09 14.98
CA PRO A 61 -27.69 6.74 14.13
C PRO A 61 -27.41 8.23 13.93
N HIS A 62 -26.52 8.82 14.75
CA HIS A 62 -26.16 10.24 14.71
C HIS A 62 -24.81 10.53 14.01
N ALA A 63 -24.31 9.55 13.24
CA ALA A 63 -23.05 9.67 12.53
C ALA A 63 -23.04 10.88 11.58
N ALA A 64 -24.14 11.08 10.85
CA ALA A 64 -24.27 12.15 9.87
C ALA A 64 -24.20 13.54 10.52
N GLU A 65 -24.99 13.77 11.59
CA GLU A 65 -25.01 15.06 12.29
C GLU A 65 -23.66 15.40 12.92
N THR A 66 -22.96 14.39 13.44
CA THR A 66 -21.62 14.55 14.02
C THR A 66 -20.61 14.97 12.95
N ILE A 67 -20.56 14.24 11.82
CA ILE A 67 -19.65 14.54 10.72
C ILE A 67 -19.91 15.97 10.20
N LEU A 68 -21.19 16.36 10.06
CA LEU A 68 -21.58 17.70 9.63
C LEU A 68 -21.22 18.80 10.64
N ALA A 69 -21.28 18.50 11.95
CA ALA A 69 -20.86 19.47 12.96
C ALA A 69 -19.34 19.67 12.96
N VAL A 70 -18.58 18.58 12.80
CA VAL A 70 -17.12 18.64 12.72
C VAL A 70 -16.66 19.36 11.45
N SER A 71 -17.32 19.14 10.31
CA SER A 71 -16.97 19.84 9.07
C SER A 71 -17.17 21.35 9.11
N GLN A 72 -17.85 21.87 10.14
CA GLN A 72 -18.06 23.30 10.34
C GLN A 72 -16.98 23.95 11.22
N ILE A 73 -16.03 23.17 11.77
CA ILE A 73 -14.88 23.70 12.51
C ILE A 73 -14.07 24.62 11.57
N PRO A 74 -13.96 25.93 11.84
CA PRO A 74 -13.44 26.90 10.88
C PRO A 74 -12.00 26.66 10.42
N ASN A 75 -11.18 26.01 11.27
CA ASN A 75 -9.76 25.78 11.04
C ASN A 75 -9.42 24.30 10.79
N LEU A 76 -10.43 23.46 10.52
CA LEU A 76 -10.21 22.04 10.23
C LEU A 76 -9.36 21.86 8.98
N GLN A 77 -8.21 21.20 9.14
CA GLN A 77 -7.22 20.86 8.11
C GLN A 77 -7.18 19.34 7.89
N SER A 78 -7.39 18.53 8.93
CA SER A 78 -7.40 17.07 8.81
C SER A 78 -8.64 16.47 9.46
N LEU A 79 -9.31 15.57 8.74
CA LEU A 79 -10.46 14.82 9.22
C LEU A 79 -10.26 13.34 8.95
N LYS A 80 -10.16 12.55 10.02
CA LYS A 80 -10.25 11.10 9.97
C LYS A 80 -11.61 10.67 10.50
N VAL A 81 -12.35 9.90 9.72
CA VAL A 81 -13.60 9.26 10.14
C VAL A 81 -13.42 7.76 10.05
N SER A 82 -13.49 7.09 11.18
CA SER A 82 -13.49 5.63 11.30
C SER A 82 -14.89 5.20 11.71
N SER A 83 -15.58 4.40 10.89
CA SER A 83 -16.90 3.89 11.24
C SER A 83 -16.89 2.37 11.26
N ILE A 84 -17.19 1.73 12.40
CA ILE A 84 -17.26 0.26 12.44
C ILE A 84 -18.66 -0.15 11.99
N PHE A 85 -18.76 -0.70 10.77
CA PHE A 85 -19.98 -1.22 10.18
C PHE A 85 -20.19 -2.70 10.51
N ASP A 86 -21.45 -3.14 10.53
CA ASP A 86 -21.82 -4.54 10.41
C ASP A 86 -22.24 -4.89 8.98
N CYS A 87 -22.19 -6.18 8.63
CA CYS A 87 -22.34 -6.66 7.27
C CYS A 87 -23.71 -6.35 6.61
N SER A 88 -24.67 -5.77 7.34
CA SER A 88 -25.97 -5.36 6.83
C SER A 88 -25.92 -4.07 6.01
N GLY A 89 -24.85 -3.27 6.15
CA GLY A 89 -24.78 -1.93 5.55
C GLY A 89 -25.55 -0.88 6.36
N ASP A 90 -26.11 -1.25 7.51
CA ASP A 90 -26.65 -0.27 8.44
C ASP A 90 -25.48 0.59 8.97
N PHE A 91 -25.70 1.90 9.13
CA PHE A 91 -24.69 2.86 9.62
C PHE A 91 -23.52 3.21 8.69
N GLY A 92 -23.59 2.88 7.39
CA GLY A 92 -22.64 3.39 6.41
C GLY A 92 -22.76 4.91 6.17
N LEU A 93 -21.73 5.51 5.56
CA LEU A 93 -21.71 6.93 5.22
C LEU A 93 -22.41 7.16 3.88
N SER A 94 -23.45 7.99 3.89
CA SER A 94 -24.13 8.38 2.64
C SER A 94 -23.29 9.38 1.83
N LEU A 95 -23.35 9.28 0.49
CA LEU A 95 -22.73 10.26 -0.41
C LEU A 95 -23.23 11.70 -0.16
N PRO A 96 -24.53 11.97 0.09
CA PRO A 96 -25.00 13.31 0.44
C PRO A 96 -24.34 13.89 1.69
N THR A 97 -24.19 13.10 2.75
CA THR A 97 -23.53 13.55 3.99
C THR A 97 -22.08 13.93 3.73
N LEU A 98 -21.33 13.09 3.00
CA LEU A 98 -19.94 13.37 2.62
C LEU A 98 -19.84 14.65 1.77
N THR A 99 -20.74 14.80 0.79
CA THR A 99 -20.80 15.98 -0.09
C THR A 99 -21.01 17.25 0.73
N GLN A 100 -21.98 17.26 1.64
CA GLN A 100 -22.28 18.42 2.47
C GLN A 100 -21.12 18.73 3.44
N ALA A 101 -20.52 17.71 4.05
CA ALA A 101 -19.38 17.89 4.94
C ALA A 101 -18.20 18.54 4.22
N LEU A 102 -17.84 18.05 3.03
CA LEU A 102 -16.77 18.63 2.22
C LEU A 102 -17.08 20.05 1.74
N GLY A 103 -18.34 20.36 1.43
CA GLY A 103 -18.75 21.73 1.08
C GLY A 103 -18.57 22.74 2.22
N GLN A 104 -18.62 22.27 3.47
CA GLN A 104 -18.46 23.08 4.68
C GLN A 104 -17.00 23.19 5.11
N ALA A 105 -16.23 22.10 5.02
CA ALA A 105 -14.85 22.01 5.48
C ALA A 105 -13.84 22.63 4.48
N ARG A 106 -14.02 23.88 4.08
CA ARG A 106 -13.21 24.51 3.00
C ARG A 106 -11.71 24.61 3.28
N ARG A 107 -11.26 24.46 4.53
CA ARG A 107 -9.82 24.45 4.88
C ARG A 107 -9.22 23.05 4.95
N LEU A 108 -10.01 22.01 4.72
CA LEU A 108 -9.57 20.63 4.78
C LEU A 108 -8.51 20.35 3.71
N GLU A 109 -7.38 19.80 4.16
CA GLU A 109 -6.22 19.42 3.37
C GLU A 109 -6.12 17.89 3.25
N ALA A 110 -6.50 17.16 4.31
CA ALA A 110 -6.49 15.69 4.36
C ALA A 110 -7.83 15.11 4.83
N LEU A 111 -8.33 14.12 4.09
CA LEU A 111 -9.49 13.30 4.46
C LEU A 111 -9.10 11.83 4.56
N SER A 112 -9.34 11.22 5.71
CA SER A 112 -9.18 9.78 5.91
C SER A 112 -10.52 9.14 6.28
N LEU A 113 -10.93 8.14 5.50
CA LEU A 113 -12.13 7.34 5.73
C LEU A 113 -11.71 5.90 5.99
N ASP A 114 -11.94 5.39 7.20
CA ASP A 114 -11.56 4.04 7.63
C ASP A 114 -12.79 3.20 7.99
N TRP A 115 -12.83 1.96 7.50
CA TRP A 115 -13.96 1.05 7.66
C TRP A 115 -15.31 1.62 7.19
N ILE A 116 -15.32 2.58 6.27
CA ILE A 116 -16.59 3.17 5.84
C ILE A 116 -17.23 2.36 4.70
N GLY A 117 -18.45 1.90 4.93
CA GLY A 117 -19.38 1.48 3.88
C GLY A 117 -20.01 2.70 3.22
N ILE A 118 -19.86 2.88 1.90
CA ILE A 118 -20.51 3.99 1.19
C ILE A 118 -21.90 3.52 0.75
N LEU A 119 -22.94 4.02 1.41
CA LEU A 119 -24.31 3.62 1.12
C LEU A 119 -24.79 4.32 -0.13
N GLY A 120 -25.23 3.51 -1.08
CA GLY A 120 -25.94 3.96 -2.25
C GLY A 120 -27.42 3.69 -2.10
N ASP A 121 -28.10 4.33 -1.15
CA ASP A 121 -29.54 4.14 -0.96
C ASP A 121 -30.34 4.84 -2.06
N ALA A 122 -30.32 4.31 -3.28
CA ALA A 122 -31.28 4.68 -4.31
C ALA A 122 -31.19 3.84 -5.58
N ASP A 123 -32.16 4.08 -6.47
CA ASP A 123 -32.06 3.72 -7.88
C ASP A 123 -30.80 4.33 -8.54
N ASN A 124 -30.42 3.76 -9.70
CA ASN A 124 -29.20 4.18 -10.43
C ASN A 124 -29.18 5.67 -10.81
N ASN A 125 -30.34 6.31 -10.97
CA ASN A 125 -30.43 7.71 -11.37
C ASN A 125 -30.05 8.64 -10.22
N THR A 126 -30.63 8.41 -9.04
CA THR A 126 -30.31 9.18 -7.83
C THR A 126 -28.84 9.01 -7.44
N LEU A 127 -28.27 7.80 -7.55
CA LEU A 127 -26.84 7.60 -7.31
C LEU A 127 -25.97 8.42 -8.24
N ARG A 128 -26.34 8.51 -9.52
CA ARG A 128 -25.63 9.34 -10.49
C ARG A 128 -25.70 10.82 -10.12
N GLU A 129 -26.85 11.30 -9.67
CA GLU A 129 -27.01 12.68 -9.19
C GLU A 129 -26.15 12.96 -7.95
N GLN A 130 -26.10 12.03 -6.99
CA GLN A 130 -25.26 12.14 -5.80
C GLN A 130 -23.76 12.17 -6.15
N HIS A 131 -23.30 11.28 -7.05
CA HIS A 131 -21.93 11.31 -7.55
C HIS A 131 -21.61 12.65 -8.25
N THR A 132 -22.53 13.17 -9.06
CA THR A 132 -22.36 14.45 -9.75
C THR A 132 -22.30 15.63 -8.76
N ALA A 133 -23.08 15.59 -7.69
CA ALA A 133 -23.05 16.62 -6.65
C ALA A 133 -21.74 16.60 -5.87
N LEU A 134 -21.23 15.40 -5.55
CA LEU A 134 -19.92 15.23 -4.92
C LEU A 134 -18.79 15.71 -5.83
N GLU A 135 -18.84 15.36 -7.12
CA GLU A 135 -17.87 15.79 -8.14
C GLU A 135 -17.74 17.31 -8.17
N ARG A 136 -18.85 18.04 -8.31
CA ARG A 136 -18.85 19.53 -8.29
C ARG A 136 -18.29 20.11 -7.00
N THR A 137 -18.55 19.44 -5.87
CA THR A 137 -18.04 19.87 -4.56
C THR A 137 -16.51 19.68 -4.50
N LEU A 138 -15.99 18.57 -5.01
CA LEU A 138 -14.56 18.30 -5.07
C LEU A 138 -13.83 19.19 -6.08
N GLU A 139 -14.39 19.40 -7.28
CA GLU A 139 -13.84 20.30 -8.30
C GLU A 139 -13.59 21.72 -7.76
N SER A 140 -14.46 22.18 -6.86
CA SER A 140 -14.40 23.50 -6.24
C SER A 140 -13.70 23.52 -4.86
N HIS A 141 -13.23 22.37 -4.36
CA HIS A 141 -12.62 22.31 -3.04
C HIS A 141 -11.21 22.92 -3.07
N PRO A 142 -10.94 23.99 -2.30
CA PRO A 142 -9.78 24.83 -2.54
C PRO A 142 -8.44 24.24 -2.04
N ARG A 143 -8.47 23.32 -1.07
CA ARG A 143 -7.27 22.86 -0.35
C ARG A 143 -7.08 21.36 -0.19
N LEU A 144 -8.10 20.56 -0.49
CA LEU A 144 -8.03 19.12 -0.23
C LEU A 144 -7.03 18.53 -1.22
N CYS A 145 -6.03 17.84 -0.69
CA CYS A 145 -4.90 17.33 -1.47
C CYS A 145 -4.52 15.89 -1.12
N GLU A 146 -5.03 15.36 0.00
CA GLU A 146 -4.84 13.96 0.42
C GLU A 146 -6.19 13.29 0.72
N ILE A 147 -6.42 12.13 0.09
CA ILE A 147 -7.56 11.26 0.38
C ILE A 147 -7.05 9.85 0.67
N VAL A 148 -7.43 9.34 1.84
CA VAL A 148 -7.07 8.00 2.33
C VAL A 148 -8.35 7.20 2.61
N LEU A 149 -8.58 6.15 1.83
CA LEU A 149 -9.68 5.21 2.01
C LEU A 149 -9.10 3.90 2.53
N THR A 150 -9.36 3.55 3.78
CA THR A 150 -8.86 2.32 4.40
C THR A 150 -10.04 1.42 4.73
N ASN A 151 -9.91 0.13 4.44
CA ASN A 151 -10.98 -0.85 4.65
C ASN A 151 -12.33 -0.40 4.06
N PHE A 152 -12.32 0.30 2.91
CA PHE A 152 -13.56 0.79 2.32
C PHE A 152 -14.31 -0.35 1.62
N TYR A 153 -15.63 -0.21 1.58
CA TYR A 153 -16.53 -1.19 0.99
C TYR A 153 -17.75 -0.51 0.36
N PHE A 154 -18.27 -1.10 -0.71
CA PHE A 154 -19.55 -0.73 -1.33
C PHE A 154 -20.53 -1.88 -1.10
N PRO A 155 -21.53 -1.72 -0.20
CA PRO A 155 -22.59 -2.69 -0.01
C PRO A 155 -23.11 -3.18 -1.35
N SER A 156 -23.01 -4.49 -1.59
CA SER A 156 -23.64 -5.10 -2.75
C SER A 156 -25.13 -5.02 -2.50
N GLN A 157 -25.74 -3.95 -2.99
CA GLN A 157 -27.18 -3.93 -3.13
C GLN A 157 -27.55 -4.92 -4.24
N THR A 158 -28.83 -5.23 -4.37
CA THR A 158 -29.33 -6.29 -5.26
C THR A 158 -29.20 -5.94 -6.75
N SER A 159 -28.45 -4.89 -7.13
CA SER A 159 -28.38 -4.37 -8.49
C SER A 159 -27.17 -4.93 -9.26
N PRO A 160 -27.36 -5.32 -10.54
CA PRO A 160 -26.29 -5.88 -11.37
C PRO A 160 -25.15 -4.90 -11.69
N ASN A 161 -25.28 -3.62 -11.32
CA ASN A 161 -24.28 -2.57 -11.56
C ASN A 161 -23.50 -2.17 -10.29
N ASP A 162 -23.71 -2.83 -9.15
CA ASP A 162 -23.15 -2.34 -7.89
C ASP A 162 -21.64 -2.55 -7.81
N TRP A 163 -21.11 -3.49 -8.59
CA TRP A 163 -19.68 -3.72 -8.77
C TRP A 163 -18.92 -2.53 -9.38
N ILE A 164 -19.58 -1.60 -10.09
CA ILE A 164 -18.92 -0.43 -10.69
C ILE A 164 -18.98 0.83 -9.79
N GLN A 165 -19.59 0.76 -8.60
CA GLN A 165 -19.72 1.95 -7.74
C GLN A 165 -18.37 2.46 -7.24
N ALA A 166 -17.44 1.55 -6.93
CA ALA A 166 -16.07 1.90 -6.59
C ALA A 166 -15.37 2.67 -7.73
N ASP A 167 -15.53 2.20 -8.97
CA ASP A 167 -15.02 2.89 -10.16
C ASP A 167 -15.55 4.32 -10.26
N ARG A 168 -16.87 4.50 -10.12
CA ARG A 168 -17.53 5.81 -10.19
C ARG A 168 -17.05 6.74 -9.08
N PHE A 169 -16.99 6.25 -7.85
CA PHE A 169 -16.54 7.03 -6.71
C PHE A 169 -15.10 7.50 -6.86
N VAL A 170 -14.20 6.63 -7.35
CA VAL A 170 -12.81 7.02 -7.61
C VAL A 170 -12.72 8.06 -8.72
N ARG A 171 -13.53 7.99 -9.78
CA ARG A 171 -13.57 9.06 -10.79
C ARG A 171 -13.98 10.40 -10.22
N VAL A 172 -14.96 10.40 -9.32
CA VAL A 172 -15.39 11.61 -8.61
C VAL A 172 -14.27 12.18 -7.73
N ILE A 173 -13.52 11.32 -7.03
CA ILE A 173 -12.31 11.73 -6.28
C ILE A 173 -11.27 12.36 -7.18
N LEU A 174 -11.04 11.79 -8.37
CA LEU A 174 -10.09 12.29 -9.36
C LEU A 174 -10.50 13.62 -10.01
N ALA A 175 -11.69 14.16 -9.71
CA ALA A 175 -12.08 15.51 -10.10
C ALA A 175 -11.45 16.59 -9.21
N LEU A 176 -10.83 16.21 -8.09
CA LEU A 176 -10.17 17.13 -7.17
C LEU A 176 -8.86 17.68 -7.79
N PRO A 177 -8.80 18.98 -8.15
CA PRO A 177 -7.68 19.51 -8.95
C PRO A 177 -6.35 19.52 -8.20
N ASN A 178 -6.39 19.58 -6.87
CA ASN A 178 -5.20 19.65 -6.02
C ASN A 178 -4.81 18.30 -5.41
N LEU A 179 -5.41 17.18 -5.86
CA LEU A 179 -5.12 15.85 -5.31
C LEU A 179 -3.66 15.45 -5.60
N THR A 180 -2.88 15.35 -4.54
CA THR A 180 -1.47 14.90 -4.57
C THR A 180 -1.32 13.46 -4.13
N THR A 181 -2.15 13.01 -3.18
CA THR A 181 -2.04 11.69 -2.56
C THR A 181 -3.39 10.99 -2.56
N LEU A 182 -3.44 9.81 -3.17
CA LEU A 182 -4.59 8.91 -3.12
C LEU A 182 -4.17 7.55 -2.58
N ARG A 183 -4.72 7.17 -1.43
CA ARG A 183 -4.50 5.86 -0.81
C ARG A 183 -5.82 5.12 -0.71
N MET A 184 -5.85 3.87 -1.12
CA MET A 184 -7.05 3.04 -1.14
C MET A 184 -6.71 1.61 -0.73
N ASP A 185 -7.34 1.10 0.33
CA ASP A 185 -7.27 -0.29 0.76
C ASP A 185 -8.69 -0.83 0.95
N ALA A 186 -9.00 -1.93 0.28
CA ALA A 186 -10.33 -2.53 0.32
C ALA A 186 -10.40 -3.77 1.22
N VAL A 187 -11.56 -3.99 1.86
CA VAL A 187 -11.83 -5.23 2.59
C VAL A 187 -12.19 -6.35 1.61
N THR A 188 -11.32 -7.35 1.46
CA THR A 188 -11.53 -8.45 0.51
C THR A 188 -12.20 -9.68 1.12
N ARG A 189 -12.16 -9.82 2.45
CA ARG A 189 -12.55 -11.06 3.17
C ARG A 189 -14.02 -11.43 2.98
N PHE A 190 -14.88 -10.47 2.69
CA PHE A 190 -16.33 -10.67 2.70
C PHE A 190 -17.03 -10.35 1.37
N TYR A 191 -16.44 -9.56 0.48
CA TYR A 191 -17.20 -8.88 -0.57
C TYR A 191 -16.59 -8.83 -1.98
N GLY A 192 -15.51 -9.58 -2.22
CA GLY A 192 -14.74 -9.46 -3.46
C GLY A 192 -13.93 -8.16 -3.51
N ARG A 193 -13.06 -8.03 -4.50
CA ARG A 193 -12.18 -6.85 -4.65
C ARG A 193 -12.94 -5.74 -5.40
N PRO A 194 -12.93 -4.48 -4.92
CA PRO A 194 -13.45 -3.35 -5.68
C PRO A 194 -12.78 -3.26 -7.04
N LEU A 195 -13.55 -2.88 -8.05
CA LEU A 195 -13.11 -2.91 -9.42
C LEU A 195 -12.90 -1.51 -9.96
N LEU A 196 -11.70 -1.26 -10.50
CA LEU A 196 -11.37 -0.07 -11.28
C LEU A 196 -11.22 -0.45 -12.75
N THR A 197 -11.97 0.24 -13.59
CA THR A 197 -11.95 0.08 -15.04
C THR A 197 -10.70 0.74 -15.63
N SER A 198 -10.33 0.35 -16.86
CA SER A 198 -9.20 0.98 -17.57
C SER A 198 -9.35 2.50 -17.73
N THR A 199 -10.58 2.99 -17.88
CA THR A 199 -10.88 4.43 -17.94
C THR A 199 -10.45 5.16 -16.67
N THR A 200 -10.78 4.60 -15.50
CA THR A 200 -10.42 5.21 -14.21
C THR A 200 -8.94 5.11 -13.94
N ILE A 201 -8.29 3.98 -14.25
CA ILE A 201 -6.83 3.86 -14.12
C ILE A 201 -6.11 4.84 -15.06
N LYS A 202 -6.61 5.01 -16.29
CA LYS A 202 -6.08 6.02 -17.22
C LYS A 202 -6.18 7.43 -16.63
N LEU A 203 -7.34 7.80 -16.06
CA LEU A 203 -7.52 9.10 -15.40
C LEU A 203 -6.55 9.27 -14.24
N LEU A 204 -6.42 8.24 -13.40
CA LEU A 204 -5.54 8.22 -12.25
C LEU A 204 -4.06 8.42 -12.66
N PHE A 205 -3.61 7.76 -13.74
CA PHE A 205 -2.27 7.99 -14.31
C PHE A 205 -2.13 9.27 -15.12
N SER A 206 -3.22 9.92 -15.53
CA SER A 206 -3.17 11.19 -16.27
C SER A 206 -3.43 12.39 -15.37
N HIS A 207 -3.57 12.19 -14.05
CA HIS A 207 -3.94 13.27 -13.13
C HIS A 207 -2.76 14.23 -12.91
N ASP A 208 -2.99 15.53 -13.14
CA ASP A 208 -1.94 16.54 -13.28
C ASP A 208 -1.18 16.86 -11.99
N CYS A 209 -1.78 16.61 -10.83
CA CYS A 209 -1.19 16.94 -9.52
C CYS A 209 -0.77 15.72 -8.70
N LEU A 210 -1.11 14.51 -9.14
CA LEU A 210 -1.02 13.31 -8.31
C LEU A 210 0.43 12.80 -8.27
N GLN A 211 0.97 12.69 -7.05
CA GLN A 211 2.35 12.31 -6.77
C GLN A 211 2.45 10.93 -6.12
N THR A 212 1.43 10.52 -5.36
CA THR A 212 1.43 9.24 -4.64
C THR A 212 0.11 8.50 -4.87
N ILE A 213 0.22 7.31 -5.46
CA ILE A 213 -0.88 6.37 -5.66
C ILE A 213 -0.58 5.11 -4.87
N LEU A 214 -1.40 4.81 -3.86
CA LEU A 214 -1.28 3.57 -3.11
C LEU A 214 -2.61 2.80 -3.18
N LEU A 215 -2.68 1.80 -4.05
CA LEU A 215 -3.82 0.91 -4.20
C LEU A 215 -3.48 -0.44 -3.56
N LYS A 216 -4.37 -0.90 -2.68
CA LYS A 216 -4.27 -2.18 -2.01
C LYS A 216 -5.58 -2.95 -2.13
N ASN A 217 -5.48 -4.26 -2.38
CA ASN A 217 -6.64 -5.15 -2.40
C ASN A 217 -7.68 -4.81 -3.49
N ILE A 218 -7.26 -4.17 -4.59
CA ILE A 218 -8.13 -3.69 -5.66
C ILE A 218 -7.99 -4.57 -6.91
N CYS A 219 -9.10 -4.76 -7.63
CA CYS A 219 -9.13 -5.36 -8.94
C CYS A 219 -9.01 -4.26 -10.00
N VAL A 220 -7.99 -4.35 -10.85
CA VAL A 220 -7.88 -3.54 -12.06
C VAL A 220 -8.36 -4.40 -13.22
N TRP A 221 -9.51 -4.03 -13.80
CA TRP A 221 -10.10 -4.76 -14.91
C TRP A 221 -9.98 -3.97 -16.20
N SER A 222 -9.44 -4.62 -17.23
CA SER A 222 -9.56 -4.16 -18.59
C SER A 222 -10.07 -5.27 -19.51
N THR A 223 -11.17 -5.01 -20.20
CA THR A 223 -11.77 -5.94 -21.17
C THR A 223 -11.00 -6.00 -22.49
N ARG A 224 -9.97 -5.16 -22.70
CA ARG A 224 -9.14 -5.10 -23.91
C ARG A 224 -7.68 -4.76 -23.56
N CYS A 225 -6.73 -5.03 -24.46
CA CYS A 225 -5.42 -4.39 -24.37
C CYS A 225 -5.65 -2.89 -24.59
N ASP A 226 -5.78 -2.10 -23.54
CA ASP A 226 -5.96 -0.66 -23.65
C ASP A 226 -4.58 0.03 -23.57
N PRO A 227 -3.91 0.30 -24.71
CA PRO A 227 -2.62 0.98 -24.70
C PRO A 227 -2.71 2.41 -24.16
N GLN A 228 -3.91 2.96 -23.94
CA GLN A 228 -4.06 4.29 -23.37
C GLN A 228 -3.66 4.34 -21.90
N VAL A 229 -3.78 3.23 -21.15
CA VAL A 229 -3.36 3.17 -19.75
C VAL A 229 -1.84 3.28 -19.63
N SER A 230 -1.10 2.45 -20.38
CA SER A 230 0.37 2.52 -20.40
C SER A 230 0.86 3.85 -20.97
N LYS A 231 0.20 4.38 -22.01
CA LYS A 231 0.51 5.71 -22.55
C LYS A 231 0.28 6.85 -21.54
N ALA A 232 -0.74 6.75 -20.70
CA ALA A 232 -0.99 7.71 -19.63
C ALA A 232 0.13 7.68 -18.59
N LEU A 233 0.49 6.48 -18.09
CA LEU A 233 1.60 6.31 -17.16
C LEU A 233 2.91 6.83 -17.76
N ARG A 234 3.18 6.53 -19.03
CA ARG A 234 4.37 6.98 -19.75
C ARG A 234 4.53 8.50 -19.76
N ARG A 235 3.42 9.22 -19.94
CA ARG A 235 3.39 10.69 -20.04
C ARG A 235 3.28 11.39 -18.70
N ASN A 236 3.08 10.66 -17.62
CA ASN A 236 2.95 11.27 -16.30
C ASN A 236 4.32 11.77 -15.83
N GLU A 237 4.43 13.07 -15.56
CA GLU A 237 5.68 13.71 -15.12
C GLU A 237 5.71 14.02 -13.61
N ARG A 238 4.65 13.65 -12.87
CA ARG A 238 4.40 14.08 -11.49
C ARG A 238 4.35 12.93 -10.48
N LEU A 239 3.91 11.76 -10.91
CA LEU A 239 3.78 10.56 -10.09
C LEU A 239 5.16 10.11 -9.63
N LEU A 240 5.40 10.13 -8.32
CA LEU A 240 6.66 9.74 -7.69
C LEU A 240 6.57 8.34 -7.10
N GLU A 241 5.43 7.99 -6.52
CA GLU A 241 5.21 6.73 -5.81
C GLU A 241 3.97 6.01 -6.35
N LEU A 242 4.18 4.77 -6.81
CA LEU A 242 3.12 3.90 -7.30
C LEU A 242 3.16 2.57 -6.55
N SER A 243 2.16 2.31 -5.73
CA SER A 243 1.97 1.03 -5.07
C SER A 243 0.67 0.37 -5.54
N LEU A 244 0.77 -0.84 -6.07
CA LEU A 244 -0.33 -1.71 -6.45
C LEU A 244 -0.16 -3.03 -5.68
N THR A 245 -0.43 -3.00 -4.38
CA THR A 245 -0.19 -4.14 -3.47
C THR A 245 -1.41 -5.04 -3.32
N SER A 246 -1.26 -6.37 -3.32
CA SER A 246 -2.40 -7.30 -3.25
C SER A 246 -3.47 -7.00 -4.32
N CYS A 247 -3.08 -6.43 -5.46
CA CYS A 247 -3.96 -6.05 -6.54
C CYS A 247 -4.11 -7.21 -7.55
N TYR A 248 -5.28 -7.31 -8.17
CA TYR A 248 -5.51 -8.25 -9.27
C TYR A 248 -5.51 -7.48 -10.58
N LEU A 249 -4.49 -7.67 -11.41
CA LEU A 249 -4.33 -6.97 -12.68
C LEU A 249 -4.87 -7.87 -13.81
N ALA A 250 -6.19 -7.90 -13.97
CA ALA A 250 -6.87 -8.61 -15.05
C ALA A 250 -6.99 -7.72 -16.28
N SER A 251 -5.87 -7.49 -16.95
CA SER A 251 -5.82 -6.75 -18.21
C SER A 251 -5.21 -7.63 -19.30
N HIS A 252 -5.82 -7.58 -20.49
CA HIS A 252 -5.25 -8.24 -21.67
C HIS A 252 -3.94 -7.57 -22.16
N GLY A 253 -3.60 -6.39 -21.64
CA GLY A 253 -2.33 -5.69 -21.89
C GLY A 253 -1.71 -5.16 -20.60
N SER A 254 -0.40 -4.89 -20.62
CA SER A 254 0.33 -4.51 -19.43
C SER A 254 0.04 -3.06 -18.98
N VAL A 255 -0.47 -2.91 -17.76
CA VAL A 255 -0.67 -1.62 -17.09
C VAL A 255 0.68 -0.94 -16.84
N LEU A 256 1.70 -1.72 -16.50
CA LEU A 256 3.03 -1.24 -16.11
C LEU A 256 3.97 -1.00 -17.30
N ALA A 257 3.60 -1.38 -18.52
CA ALA A 257 4.43 -1.19 -19.71
C ALA A 257 4.80 0.28 -19.97
N GLY A 258 4.02 1.24 -19.46
CA GLY A 258 4.32 2.68 -19.57
C GLY A 258 5.53 3.14 -18.78
N LEU A 259 6.06 2.31 -17.88
CA LEU A 259 7.26 2.62 -17.10
C LEU A 259 8.53 2.67 -17.94
N ASP A 260 8.53 2.12 -19.15
CA ASP A 260 9.70 2.08 -20.04
C ASP A 260 10.30 3.47 -20.33
N GLU A 261 9.44 4.48 -20.55
CA GLU A 261 9.87 5.86 -20.81
C GLU A 261 9.51 6.82 -19.67
N ASN A 262 8.76 6.38 -18.66
CA ASN A 262 8.43 7.20 -17.50
C ASN A 262 9.70 7.52 -16.68
N ARG A 263 9.89 8.80 -16.33
CA ARG A 263 11.05 9.27 -15.55
C ARG A 263 10.68 9.85 -14.19
N SER A 264 9.39 9.96 -13.89
CA SER A 264 8.88 10.57 -12.67
C SER A 264 8.78 9.56 -11.53
N VAL A 265 8.32 8.34 -11.82
CA VAL A 265 8.11 7.28 -10.83
C VAL A 265 9.46 6.82 -10.28
N ARG A 266 9.63 6.97 -8.95
CA ARG A 266 10.84 6.64 -8.20
C ARG A 266 10.65 5.41 -7.32
N ASP A 267 9.48 5.22 -6.74
CA ASP A 267 9.14 4.05 -5.92
C ASP A 267 8.00 3.27 -6.58
N LEU A 268 8.25 2.00 -6.88
CA LEU A 268 7.26 1.06 -7.39
C LEU A 268 7.15 -0.13 -6.43
N ASP A 269 5.95 -0.34 -5.88
CA ASP A 269 5.61 -1.52 -5.09
C ASP A 269 4.46 -2.28 -5.74
N VAL A 270 4.70 -3.53 -6.11
CA VAL A 270 3.68 -4.42 -6.69
C VAL A 270 3.61 -5.76 -5.94
N SER A 271 3.88 -5.69 -4.63
CA SER A 271 3.88 -6.84 -3.72
C SER A 271 2.49 -7.50 -3.61
N ASP A 272 2.44 -8.82 -3.40
CA ASP A 272 1.22 -9.63 -3.25
C ASP A 272 0.28 -9.58 -4.46
N SER A 273 0.72 -9.01 -5.58
CA SER A 273 -0.10 -8.84 -6.78
C SER A 273 0.09 -9.99 -7.76
N SER A 274 -0.95 -10.26 -8.54
CA SER A 274 -0.90 -11.23 -9.63
C SER A 274 -0.24 -10.60 -10.85
N LEU A 275 1.06 -10.86 -11.06
CA LEU A 275 1.87 -10.26 -12.13
C LEU A 275 2.03 -11.15 -13.37
N LEU A 276 1.26 -12.23 -13.50
CA LEU A 276 1.43 -13.24 -14.56
C LEU A 276 1.57 -12.68 -15.99
N LEU A 277 0.79 -11.64 -16.32
CA LEU A 277 0.83 -10.98 -17.63
C LEU A 277 1.69 -9.71 -17.64
N GLU A 278 2.05 -9.19 -16.46
CA GLU A 278 2.77 -7.93 -16.27
C GLU A 278 4.28 -8.14 -16.16
N ALA A 279 4.74 -9.30 -15.70
CA ALA A 279 6.14 -9.53 -15.33
C ALA A 279 7.12 -9.35 -16.50
N LEU A 280 6.77 -9.82 -17.72
CA LEU A 280 7.56 -9.59 -18.93
C LEU A 280 7.68 -8.11 -19.28
N SER A 281 6.54 -7.41 -19.25
CA SER A 281 6.48 -6.00 -19.56
C SER A 281 7.20 -5.17 -18.51
N LEU A 282 7.13 -5.57 -17.24
CA LEU A 282 7.88 -4.98 -16.15
C LEU A 282 9.38 -5.18 -16.32
N GLY A 283 9.85 -6.38 -16.67
CA GLY A 283 11.27 -6.63 -16.95
C GLY A 283 11.81 -5.79 -18.11
N ARG A 284 11.04 -5.67 -19.20
CA ARG A 284 11.39 -4.78 -20.32
C ARG A 284 11.39 -3.31 -19.91
N ALA A 285 10.37 -2.87 -19.19
CA ALA A 285 10.26 -1.50 -18.74
C ALA A 285 11.40 -1.14 -17.79
N LEU A 286 11.76 -2.04 -16.87
CA LEU A 286 12.89 -1.90 -15.97
C LEU A 286 14.19 -1.71 -16.75
N GLY A 287 14.44 -2.50 -17.80
CA GLY A 287 15.64 -2.34 -18.62
C GLY A 287 15.77 -0.98 -19.35
N MET A 288 14.67 -0.24 -19.52
CA MET A 288 14.64 1.06 -20.21
C MET A 288 14.46 2.25 -19.27
N ASN A 289 13.86 2.01 -18.09
CA ASN A 289 13.53 3.03 -17.14
C ASN A 289 14.80 3.70 -16.57
N ARG A 290 14.74 5.03 -16.39
CA ARG A 290 15.84 5.83 -15.84
C ARG A 290 15.43 6.69 -14.64
N GLY A 291 14.20 6.55 -14.17
CA GLY A 291 13.65 7.30 -13.04
C GLY A 291 13.57 6.49 -11.75
N LEU A 292 13.36 5.18 -11.87
CA LEU A 292 13.06 4.27 -10.78
C LEU A 292 14.28 4.11 -9.87
N GLN A 293 14.05 4.24 -8.56
CA GLN A 293 15.06 4.15 -7.52
C GLN A 293 14.80 2.99 -6.58
N LYS A 294 13.53 2.63 -6.40
CA LYS A 294 13.09 1.54 -5.53
C LYS A 294 12.05 0.67 -6.24
N LEU A 295 12.26 -0.64 -6.17
CA LEU A 295 11.36 -1.65 -6.72
C LEU A 295 11.10 -2.73 -5.66
N THR A 296 9.83 -2.93 -5.32
CA THR A 296 9.37 -3.93 -4.36
C THR A 296 8.41 -4.93 -5.01
N LEU A 297 8.76 -6.21 -4.95
CA LEU A 297 8.10 -7.36 -5.56
C LEU A 297 7.96 -8.47 -4.50
N CYS A 298 7.42 -8.18 -3.32
CA CYS A 298 7.28 -9.17 -2.25
C CYS A 298 6.02 -10.01 -2.45
N ARG A 299 6.12 -11.34 -2.38
CA ARG A 299 5.00 -12.28 -2.39
C ARG A 299 4.15 -12.18 -3.67
N SER A 300 4.72 -11.60 -4.72
CA SER A 300 4.12 -11.55 -6.03
C SER A 300 4.28 -12.91 -6.68
N ARG A 301 3.23 -13.39 -7.35
CA ARG A 301 3.31 -14.63 -8.14
C ARG A 301 4.05 -14.33 -9.43
N LEU A 302 5.33 -14.66 -9.44
CA LEU A 302 6.22 -14.62 -10.61
C LEU A 302 6.34 -16.05 -11.15
N ASP A 303 5.22 -16.65 -11.55
CA ASP A 303 5.21 -18.04 -12.01
C ASP A 303 6.00 -18.18 -13.32
N VAL A 304 6.69 -19.30 -13.51
CA VAL A 304 7.27 -19.65 -14.81
C VAL A 304 6.12 -19.78 -15.80
N ASN A 305 6.19 -19.06 -16.92
CA ASN A 305 5.21 -19.25 -17.97
C ASN A 305 5.32 -20.69 -18.51
N PRO A 306 4.32 -21.57 -18.31
CA PRO A 306 4.45 -22.97 -18.68
C PRO A 306 4.51 -23.16 -20.20
N ALA A 307 4.06 -22.17 -20.99
CA ALA A 307 4.13 -22.22 -22.44
C ALA A 307 5.48 -21.74 -23.01
N THR A 308 6.23 -20.90 -22.28
CA THR A 308 7.50 -20.33 -22.78
C THR A 308 8.71 -20.67 -21.92
N HIS A 309 8.52 -21.39 -20.81
CA HIS A 309 9.53 -21.69 -19.79
C HIS A 309 10.31 -20.46 -19.31
N HIS A 310 9.74 -19.26 -19.44
CA HIS A 310 10.44 -18.03 -19.13
C HIS A 310 10.39 -17.77 -17.63
N ASP A 311 11.55 -17.78 -16.99
CA ASP A 311 11.70 -17.42 -15.59
C ASP A 311 11.67 -15.89 -15.45
N TYR A 312 10.53 -15.37 -15.01
CA TYR A 312 10.33 -13.93 -14.85
C TYR A 312 11.25 -13.31 -13.79
N ALA A 313 11.62 -14.06 -12.75
CA ALA A 313 12.56 -13.57 -11.75
C ALA A 313 13.94 -13.38 -12.38
N LEU A 314 14.38 -14.33 -13.21
CA LEU A 314 15.64 -14.22 -13.96
C LEU A 314 15.64 -13.01 -14.90
N ALA A 315 14.56 -12.79 -15.65
CA ALA A 315 14.44 -11.64 -16.56
C ALA A 315 14.50 -10.30 -15.82
N LEU A 316 13.86 -10.19 -14.65
CA LEU A 316 13.92 -9.00 -13.80
C LEU A 316 15.33 -8.77 -13.26
N LEU A 317 16.02 -9.80 -12.79
CA LEU A 317 17.41 -9.71 -12.33
C LEU A 317 18.36 -9.30 -13.46
N GLN A 318 18.21 -9.87 -14.66
CA GLN A 318 19.00 -9.49 -15.83
C GLN A 318 18.77 -8.02 -16.23
N ALA A 319 17.52 -7.55 -16.17
CA ALA A 319 17.20 -6.13 -16.39
C ALA A 319 17.83 -5.23 -15.32
N LEU A 320 17.94 -5.72 -14.08
CA LEU A 320 18.57 -5.01 -12.98
C LEU A 320 20.09 -4.90 -13.12
N ALA A 321 20.77 -5.87 -13.75
CA ALA A 321 22.24 -5.93 -13.85
C ALA A 321 22.89 -4.64 -14.36
N ASN A 322 22.22 -3.94 -15.27
CA ASN A 322 22.70 -2.70 -15.90
C ASN A 322 21.77 -1.51 -15.63
N HIS A 323 20.90 -1.59 -14.62
CA HIS A 323 19.92 -0.54 -14.36
C HIS A 323 20.61 0.71 -13.81
N PRO A 324 20.40 1.91 -14.40
CA PRO A 324 21.20 3.10 -14.09
C PRO A 324 20.85 3.78 -12.75
N THR A 325 19.65 3.56 -12.20
CA THR A 325 19.15 4.35 -11.05
C THR A 325 18.56 3.57 -9.87
N VAL A 326 18.31 2.26 -9.99
CA VAL A 326 17.67 1.48 -8.91
C VAL A 326 18.69 1.25 -7.81
N LYS A 327 18.39 1.79 -6.63
CA LYS A 327 19.19 1.68 -5.41
C LYS A 327 18.68 0.58 -4.50
N GLN A 328 17.37 0.35 -4.47
CA GLN A 328 16.73 -0.64 -3.62
C GLN A 328 15.89 -1.58 -4.48
N PHE A 329 16.23 -2.86 -4.46
CA PHE A 329 15.44 -3.90 -5.09
C PHE A 329 15.11 -4.96 -4.05
N ARG A 330 13.82 -5.14 -3.82
CA ARG A 330 13.31 -6.19 -2.94
C ARG A 330 12.39 -7.09 -3.75
N MET A 331 12.67 -8.38 -3.73
CA MET A 331 11.84 -9.39 -4.35
C MET A 331 11.66 -10.53 -3.38
N SER A 332 10.42 -11.00 -3.21
CA SER A 332 10.18 -12.26 -2.53
C SER A 332 9.39 -13.21 -3.41
N ILE A 333 10.02 -14.31 -3.79
CA ILE A 333 9.46 -15.26 -4.75
C ILE A 333 8.62 -16.27 -3.97
N LEU A 334 7.33 -16.34 -4.30
CA LEU A 334 6.48 -17.47 -3.94
C LEU A 334 6.58 -18.51 -5.06
N TYR A 335 7.30 -19.59 -4.83
CA TYR A 335 7.20 -20.76 -5.70
C TYR A 335 5.94 -21.53 -5.30
N ASP A 336 4.94 -21.58 -6.18
CA ASP A 336 3.79 -22.45 -5.98
C ASP A 336 4.19 -23.90 -6.26
N CYS A 337 4.67 -24.58 -5.22
CA CYS A 337 5.04 -26.00 -5.29
C CYS A 337 3.83 -26.92 -5.57
N THR A 338 2.59 -26.40 -5.57
CA THR A 338 1.38 -27.22 -5.77
C THR A 338 0.96 -27.33 -7.23
N LEU A 339 1.26 -26.33 -8.07
CA LEU A 339 1.02 -26.37 -9.52
C LEU A 339 2.14 -27.06 -10.30
N LEU A 340 3.27 -27.32 -9.64
CA LEU A 340 4.45 -27.99 -10.17
C LEU A 340 4.46 -29.46 -9.71
N ALA A 341 3.60 -30.28 -10.31
CA ALA A 341 3.73 -31.75 -10.23
C ALA A 341 5.11 -32.23 -10.75
N GLU A 342 5.78 -31.39 -11.54
CA GLU A 342 7.20 -31.45 -11.85
C GLU A 342 7.91 -30.42 -10.99
N ARG A 343 8.61 -30.87 -9.93
CA ARG A 343 9.41 -30.02 -9.02
C ARG A 343 10.08 -28.88 -9.80
N PRO A 344 10.03 -27.62 -9.34
CA PRO A 344 10.92 -26.61 -9.90
C PRO A 344 12.33 -27.21 -9.84
N SER A 345 12.95 -27.45 -10.99
CA SER A 345 14.26 -28.06 -11.01
C SER A 345 15.17 -27.16 -10.19
N PHE A 346 15.85 -27.70 -9.16
CA PHE A 346 16.81 -26.94 -8.34
C PHE A 346 17.76 -26.05 -9.15
N GLN A 347 17.99 -26.40 -10.43
CA GLN A 347 18.68 -25.60 -11.44
C GLN A 347 18.10 -24.19 -11.65
N SER A 348 16.77 -23.98 -11.70
CA SER A 348 16.20 -22.64 -11.93
C SER A 348 16.42 -21.73 -10.73
N VAL A 349 16.30 -22.27 -9.52
CA VAL A 349 16.62 -21.56 -8.28
C VAL A 349 18.11 -21.21 -8.23
N GLU A 350 18.99 -22.15 -8.55
CA GLU A 350 20.43 -21.91 -8.61
C GLU A 350 20.78 -20.83 -9.64
N GLU A 351 20.15 -20.85 -10.81
CA GLU A 351 20.34 -19.83 -11.87
C GLU A 351 19.88 -18.43 -11.43
N VAL A 352 18.72 -18.32 -10.76
CA VAL A 352 18.23 -17.06 -10.19
C VAL A 352 19.24 -16.52 -9.17
N LEU A 353 19.76 -17.38 -8.30
CA LEU A 353 20.69 -17.01 -7.25
C LEU A 353 22.09 -16.65 -7.80
N GLN A 354 22.60 -17.41 -8.76
CA GLN A 354 23.85 -17.07 -9.48
C GLN A 354 23.71 -15.75 -10.24
N THR A 355 22.56 -15.49 -10.85
CA THR A 355 22.31 -14.23 -11.55
C THR A 355 22.21 -13.06 -10.57
N ALA A 356 21.56 -13.23 -9.43
CA ALA A 356 21.52 -12.23 -8.37
C ALA A 356 22.92 -11.86 -7.88
N LEU A 357 23.81 -12.84 -7.69
CA LEU A 357 25.21 -12.60 -7.34
C LEU A 357 25.93 -11.79 -8.43
N ARG A 358 25.76 -12.14 -9.71
CA ARG A 358 26.34 -11.37 -10.83
C ARG A 358 25.83 -9.93 -10.86
N VAL A 359 24.54 -9.72 -10.61
CA VAL A 359 23.95 -8.38 -10.54
C VAL A 359 24.59 -7.55 -9.42
N LEU A 360 24.84 -8.14 -8.27
CA LEU A 360 25.51 -7.47 -7.16
C LEU A 360 26.97 -7.14 -7.46
N GLU A 361 27.66 -8.01 -8.18
CA GLU A 361 29.04 -7.79 -8.62
C GLU A 361 29.13 -6.70 -9.70
N SER A 362 28.14 -6.63 -10.61
CA SER A 362 28.17 -5.74 -11.77
C SER A 362 27.44 -4.40 -11.58
N ASN A 363 26.44 -4.32 -10.70
CA ASN A 363 25.63 -3.12 -10.50
C ASN A 363 26.13 -2.30 -9.31
N HIS A 364 26.91 -1.26 -9.60
CA HIS A 364 27.47 -0.35 -8.58
C HIS A 364 26.46 0.67 -8.02
N VAL A 365 25.25 0.76 -8.57
CA VAL A 365 24.19 1.68 -8.12
C VAL A 365 23.32 1.02 -7.05
N LEU A 366 23.16 -0.30 -7.13
CA LEU A 366 22.34 -1.09 -6.22
C LEU A 366 22.96 -1.08 -4.81
N GLN A 367 22.22 -0.52 -3.85
CA GLN A 367 22.62 -0.43 -2.44
C GLN A 367 22.02 -1.57 -1.62
N GLU A 368 20.81 -2.00 -1.98
CA GLU A 368 20.07 -3.05 -1.28
C GLU A 368 19.47 -4.02 -2.27
N LEU A 369 19.85 -5.31 -2.15
CA LEU A 369 19.18 -6.44 -2.79
C LEU A 369 18.64 -7.36 -1.70
N CYS A 370 17.31 -7.44 -1.59
CA CYS A 370 16.66 -8.36 -0.68
C CYS A 370 15.90 -9.42 -1.49
N LEU A 371 16.33 -10.68 -1.36
CA LEU A 371 15.70 -11.85 -1.96
C LEU A 371 15.17 -12.76 -0.86
N ASP A 372 13.87 -12.69 -0.61
CA ASP A 372 13.18 -13.55 0.36
C ASP A 372 12.51 -14.71 -0.41
N GLY A 373 12.74 -15.97 -0.04
CA GLY A 373 12.01 -17.10 -0.64
C GLY A 373 11.18 -17.85 0.39
N MET A 374 9.96 -18.26 0.01
CA MET A 374 9.13 -19.16 0.83
C MET A 374 9.23 -20.61 0.34
N CYS A 375 10.44 -21.12 0.12
CA CYS A 375 10.65 -22.56 0.11
C CYS A 375 11.07 -22.98 1.52
N GLN A 376 10.25 -23.78 2.20
CA GLN A 376 10.59 -24.38 3.50
C GLN A 376 11.68 -25.46 3.40
N ASP A 377 12.24 -25.70 2.20
CA ASP A 377 13.28 -26.68 1.97
C ASP A 377 14.66 -26.13 2.36
N GLU A 378 15.35 -26.85 3.26
CA GLU A 378 16.68 -26.52 3.82
C GLU A 378 17.76 -26.04 2.83
N PRO A 379 17.84 -26.51 1.56
CA PRO A 379 18.88 -26.05 0.62
C PRO A 379 18.71 -24.59 0.21
N PHE A 380 17.48 -24.08 0.17
CA PHE A 380 17.18 -22.70 -0.23
C PHE A 380 17.59 -21.72 0.87
N TRP A 381 17.31 -22.06 2.13
CA TRP A 381 17.76 -21.29 3.29
C TRP A 381 19.29 -21.21 3.36
N ALA A 382 19.98 -22.34 3.14
CA ALA A 382 21.43 -22.38 3.15
C ALA A 382 22.07 -21.50 2.06
N LEU A 383 21.50 -21.46 0.85
CA LEU A 383 22.03 -20.63 -0.24
C LEU A 383 21.66 -19.15 -0.09
N SER A 384 20.45 -18.83 0.39
CA SER A 384 20.03 -17.47 0.73
C SER A 384 20.89 -16.88 1.85
N GLU A 385 21.15 -17.67 2.90
CA GLU A 385 22.06 -17.28 3.99
C GLU A 385 23.52 -17.19 3.47
N ALA A 386 23.95 -18.06 2.54
CA ALA A 386 25.26 -17.95 1.90
C ALA A 386 25.44 -16.67 1.08
N ILE A 387 24.39 -16.19 0.38
CA ILE A 387 24.40 -14.87 -0.27
C ILE A 387 24.47 -13.75 0.77
N ARG A 388 23.69 -13.85 1.86
CA ARG A 388 23.72 -12.88 2.97
C ARG A 388 25.11 -12.78 3.61
N LEU A 389 25.75 -13.93 3.81
CA LEU A 389 27.10 -14.07 4.36
C LEU A 389 28.18 -13.59 3.39
N ARG A 390 28.05 -13.91 2.09
CA ARG A 390 29.01 -13.51 1.04
C ARG A 390 28.95 -12.01 0.71
N LEU A 391 27.81 -11.36 0.98
CA LEU A 391 27.64 -9.91 0.89
C LEU A 391 27.94 -9.16 2.20
N GLY A 392 28.27 -9.87 3.29
CA GLY A 392 28.62 -9.25 4.57
C GLY A 392 27.45 -8.52 5.28
N LEU A 393 26.19 -8.84 4.94
CA LEU A 393 25.02 -8.15 5.44
C LEU A 393 24.37 -8.92 6.60
N ASN A 394 24.27 -8.29 7.77
CA ASN A 394 23.39 -8.77 8.83
C ASN A 394 21.92 -8.39 8.52
N LYS A 395 20.97 -8.85 9.34
CA LYS A 395 19.51 -8.59 9.24
C LYS A 395 19.11 -7.09 9.10
N ALA A 396 20.04 -6.15 9.24
CA ALA A 396 19.80 -4.71 9.19
C ALA A 396 20.56 -3.98 8.05
N GLY A 397 21.17 -4.69 7.09
CA GLY A 397 21.76 -4.06 5.90
C GLY A 397 23.03 -3.24 6.15
N PHE A 398 23.70 -3.40 7.30
CA PHE A 398 25.01 -2.78 7.53
C PHE A 398 26.13 -3.67 6.99
N TRP A 399 27.04 -3.06 6.22
CA TRP A 399 28.39 -3.59 6.02
C TRP A 399 29.09 -3.60 7.38
N GLY A 400 29.11 -4.75 8.04
CA GLY A 400 29.83 -4.91 9.29
C GLY A 400 29.12 -5.81 10.28
N LEU A 401 29.47 -7.09 10.24
CA LEU A 401 29.83 -7.72 11.51
C LEU A 401 31.11 -7.02 11.99
N SER A 402 30.98 -5.89 12.67
CA SER A 402 32.13 -5.31 13.36
C SER A 402 32.60 -6.34 14.39
N GLN A 403 33.91 -6.66 14.38
CA GLN A 403 34.56 -7.53 15.37
C GLN A 403 34.33 -7.04 16.80
N THR A 404 33.94 -5.78 16.97
CA THR A 404 33.77 -5.11 18.26
C THR A 404 32.43 -5.35 18.94
N THR A 405 31.40 -5.86 18.23
CA THR A 405 30.02 -5.92 18.78
C THR A 405 29.30 -7.26 18.65
N SER A 406 29.86 -8.24 17.93
CA SER A 406 29.22 -9.54 17.69
C SER A 406 29.68 -10.59 18.70
N LYS A 407 28.75 -11.39 19.23
CA LYS A 407 29.08 -12.47 20.17
C LYS A 407 29.66 -13.67 19.42
N ALA A 408 30.63 -14.36 20.03
CA ALA A 408 31.26 -15.53 19.42
C ALA A 408 30.26 -16.65 19.05
N SER A 409 29.15 -16.78 19.78
CA SER A 409 28.08 -17.73 19.48
C SER A 409 27.38 -17.44 18.15
N GLU A 410 27.16 -16.16 17.83
CA GLU A 410 26.49 -15.75 16.59
C GLU A 410 27.37 -16.05 15.37
N TRP A 411 28.69 -15.93 15.52
CA TRP A 411 29.66 -16.36 14.52
C TRP A 411 29.73 -17.88 14.37
N ALA A 412 29.66 -18.62 15.49
CA ALA A 412 29.67 -20.08 15.46
C ALA A 412 28.41 -20.65 14.75
N ASP A 413 27.24 -20.06 15.01
CA ASP A 413 25.99 -20.43 14.34
C ASP A 413 26.03 -20.11 12.84
N ALA A 414 26.55 -18.94 12.48
CA ALA A 414 26.74 -18.53 11.08
C ALA A 414 27.72 -19.44 10.32
N LEU A 415 28.86 -19.78 10.92
CA LEU A 415 29.84 -20.71 10.35
C LEU A 415 29.32 -22.15 10.30
N GLY A 416 28.55 -22.57 11.31
CA GLY A 416 27.92 -23.89 11.36
C GLY A 416 26.89 -24.10 10.25
N ALA A 417 26.24 -23.02 9.80
CA ALA A 417 25.29 -23.03 8.69
C ALA A 417 25.96 -23.20 7.31
N VAL A 418 27.23 -22.78 7.16
CA VAL A 418 27.99 -22.87 5.88
C VAL A 418 29.12 -23.92 5.92
N ARG A 419 29.11 -24.82 6.90
CA ARG A 419 30.21 -25.78 7.18
C ARG A 419 30.59 -26.73 6.04
N TYR A 420 29.74 -26.87 5.02
CA TYR A 420 29.99 -27.72 3.85
C TYR A 420 30.44 -26.93 2.61
N ASP A 421 30.42 -25.60 2.64
CA ASP A 421 30.90 -24.75 1.56
C ASP A 421 32.32 -24.28 1.84
N VAL A 422 33.28 -25.07 1.34
CA VAL A 422 34.72 -24.85 1.51
C VAL A 422 35.16 -23.50 0.93
N GLY A 423 34.50 -23.01 -0.13
CA GLY A 423 34.82 -21.73 -0.75
C GLY A 423 34.38 -20.56 0.13
N CYS A 424 33.16 -20.64 0.68
CA CYS A 424 32.65 -19.63 1.61
C CYS A 424 33.48 -19.58 2.90
N LEU A 425 33.81 -20.75 3.47
CA LEU A 425 34.70 -20.87 4.62
C LEU A 425 36.08 -20.26 4.34
N TYR A 426 36.67 -20.54 3.18
CA TYR A 426 37.97 -19.97 2.80
C TYR A 426 37.95 -18.44 2.78
N HIS A 427 36.93 -17.82 2.21
CA HIS A 427 36.82 -16.35 2.16
C HIS A 427 36.58 -15.73 3.54
N VAL A 428 35.71 -16.33 4.36
CA VAL A 428 35.47 -15.87 5.73
C VAL A 428 36.75 -15.95 6.57
N LEU A 429 37.50 -17.05 6.46
CA LEU A 429 38.77 -17.26 7.16
C LEU A 429 39.87 -16.32 6.67
N ARG A 430 39.95 -16.06 5.36
CA ARG A 430 40.95 -15.16 4.76
C ARG A 430 40.75 -13.71 5.17
N ASP A 431 39.49 -13.26 5.16
CA ASP A 431 39.17 -11.85 5.36
C ASP A 431 38.93 -11.52 6.86
N ASN A 432 38.84 -12.53 7.74
CA ASN A 432 38.70 -12.36 9.21
C ASN A 432 39.69 -13.22 10.03
N PRO A 433 41.02 -13.04 9.86
CA PRO A 433 42.03 -13.92 10.48
C PRO A 433 42.02 -13.94 12.02
N LEU A 434 41.53 -12.87 12.67
CA LEU A 434 41.42 -12.77 14.13
C LEU A 434 40.34 -13.69 14.74
N LEU A 435 39.33 -14.07 13.95
CA LEU A 435 38.25 -14.97 14.37
C LEU A 435 38.74 -16.42 14.51
N VAL A 436 39.73 -16.80 13.70
CA VAL A 436 40.42 -18.10 13.72
C VAL A 436 41.33 -18.22 14.93
N ALA A 437 42.00 -17.12 15.29
CA ALA A 437 42.88 -17.06 16.45
C ALA A 437 42.12 -17.19 17.79
N THR A 438 40.86 -16.74 17.85
CA THR A 438 40.05 -16.73 19.07
C THR A 438 39.21 -18.00 19.27
N THR A 439 38.76 -18.66 18.21
CA THR A 439 38.04 -19.94 18.28
C THR A 439 38.96 -21.15 18.52
N ALA A 440 40.24 -21.06 18.15
CA ALA A 440 41.24 -22.08 18.48
C ALA A 440 41.56 -22.16 19.99
N VAL A 441 41.19 -21.14 20.78
CA VAL A 441 41.45 -21.09 22.24
C VAL A 441 40.26 -21.64 23.05
N SER A 442 39.07 -21.74 22.46
CA SER A 442 37.85 -22.24 23.12
C SER A 442 37.50 -23.69 22.79
N VAL A 443 38.30 -24.39 21.98
CA VAL A 443 38.26 -25.86 21.88
C VAL A 443 39.37 -26.43 22.75
N LYS A 444 39.03 -26.64 24.02
CA LYS A 444 39.70 -27.58 24.92
C LYS A 444 38.67 -28.47 25.59
#